data_AF-A0A2T4JDH3-F1
#
_entry.id   AF-A0A2T4JDH3-F1
#
_cell.length_a   1.000
_cell.length_b   1.000
_cell.length_c   1.000
_cell.angle_alpha   90.00
_cell.angle_beta   90.00
_cell.angle_gamma   90.00
#
_symmetry.space_group_name_H-M   'P 1'
#
loop_
_entity.id
_entity.type
_entity.pdbx_description
1 polymer ?
#
loop_
_entity_poly.entity_id
_entity_poly.type
_entity_poly.pdbx_seq_one_letter_code
_entity_poly.pdbx_strand_id
1 'polypeptide(L)'
;MNDYAHLARKHRRLAILRFLKDCDGYTANGSIIRDVLNGVGIGSTSDQVTTELVWLKEQGMIALEDLGTLLLATATTRGVEIATGLASHPDIQRPAPRV
;
A
#
# COMPACT_ATOMS: atom_id res chain seq x y z
N MET A 1 -18.68 13.56 -6.59
CA MET A 1 -17.24 13.25 -6.55
C MET A 1 -17.08 11.76 -6.78
N ASN A 2 -16.22 11.31 -7.70
CA ASN A 2 -16.28 9.95 -8.26
C ASN A 2 -15.99 8.88 -7.19
N ASP A 3 -17.04 8.24 -6.68
CA ASP A 3 -17.01 7.23 -5.60
C ASP A 3 -16.03 6.09 -5.92
N TYR A 4 -15.92 5.73 -7.20
CA TYR A 4 -14.96 4.76 -7.70
C TYR A 4 -13.50 5.14 -7.45
N ALA A 5 -13.12 6.39 -7.69
CA ALA A 5 -11.73 6.83 -7.49
C ALA A 5 -11.34 6.84 -6.01
N HIS A 6 -12.29 7.10 -5.11
CA HIS A 6 -12.07 7.00 -3.68
C HIS A 6 -11.91 5.53 -3.24
N LEU A 7 -12.79 4.65 -3.73
CA LEU A 7 -12.70 3.21 -3.48
C LEU A 7 -11.38 2.64 -4.00
N ALA A 8 -10.97 2.97 -5.23
CA ALA A 8 -9.72 2.50 -5.83
C ALA A 8 -8.47 2.86 -4.99
N ARG A 9 -8.43 4.06 -4.40
CA ARG A 9 -7.34 4.48 -3.50
C ARG A 9 -7.30 3.65 -2.22
N LYS A 10 -8.46 3.44 -1.58
CA LYS A 10 -8.59 2.58 -0.39
C LYS A 10 -8.10 1.15 -0.64
N HIS A 11 -8.49 0.59 -1.78
CA HIS A 11 -8.07 -0.75 -2.19
C HIS A 11 -6.56 -0.82 -2.46
N ARG A 12 -6.01 0.18 -3.15
CA ARG A 12 -4.57 0.25 -3.44
C ARG A 12 -3.73 0.28 -2.18
N ARG A 13 -4.08 1.13 -1.21
CA ARG A 13 -3.38 1.24 0.07
C ARG A 13 -3.37 -0.10 0.82
N LEU A 14 -4.52 -0.77 0.90
CA LEU A 14 -4.60 -2.09 1.53
C LEU A 14 -3.73 -3.12 0.78
N ALA A 15 -3.78 -3.12 -0.55
CA ALA A 15 -3.02 -4.06 -1.35
C ALA A 15 -1.49 -3.84 -1.21
N ILE A 16 -1.03 -2.59 -1.16
CA ILE A 16 0.37 -2.24 -0.87
C ILE A 16 0.78 -2.81 0.48
N LEU A 17 0.02 -2.52 1.55
CA LEU A 17 0.36 -2.98 2.89
C LEU A 17 0.37 -4.51 3.01
N ARG A 18 -0.59 -5.19 2.37
CA ARG A 18 -0.64 -6.68 2.34
C ARG A 18 0.54 -7.27 1.58
N PHE A 19 0.90 -6.67 0.46
CA PHE A 19 2.05 -7.11 -0.32
C PHE A 19 3.34 -6.95 0.50
N LEU A 20 3.60 -5.77 1.06
CA LEU A 20 4.76 -5.54 1.93
C LEU A 20 4.80 -6.51 3.12
N LYS A 21 3.64 -6.81 3.73
CA LYS A 21 3.53 -7.77 4.84
C LYS A 21 4.00 -9.19 4.48
N ASP A 22 3.89 -9.56 3.21
CA ASP A 22 4.25 -10.89 2.69
C ASP A 22 5.66 -10.90 2.06
N CYS A 23 6.34 -9.76 1.95
CA CYS A 23 7.72 -9.65 1.48
C CYS A 23 8.73 -9.90 2.60
N ASP A 24 9.88 -10.48 2.25
CA ASP A 24 11.03 -10.56 3.15
C ASP A 24 11.47 -9.16 3.57
N GLY A 25 11.74 -8.99 4.87
CA GLY A 25 12.10 -7.69 5.45
C GLY A 25 11.00 -6.63 5.39
N TYR A 26 9.76 -7.01 5.06
CA TYR A 26 8.61 -6.12 4.92
C TYR A 26 8.79 -5.02 3.87
N THR A 27 9.67 -5.24 2.89
CA THR A 27 10.15 -4.18 2.01
C THR A 27 10.00 -4.53 0.53
N ALA A 28 9.69 -3.52 -0.28
CA ALA A 28 9.68 -3.63 -1.73
C ALA A 28 9.87 -2.26 -2.38
N ASN A 29 10.43 -2.26 -3.59
CA ASN A 29 10.52 -1.03 -4.39
C ASN A 29 9.17 -0.68 -5.06
N GLY A 30 8.98 0.60 -5.36
CA GLY A 30 7.75 1.13 -5.95
C GLY A 30 7.37 0.52 -7.30
N SER A 31 8.35 0.10 -8.13
CA SER A 31 8.06 -0.53 -9.42
C SER A 31 7.46 -1.92 -9.27
N ILE A 32 8.01 -2.77 -8.40
CA ILE A 32 7.44 -4.08 -8.06
C ILE A 32 6.05 -3.92 -7.46
N ILE A 33 5.87 -2.96 -6.54
CA ILE A 33 4.56 -2.66 -5.95
C ILE A 33 3.53 -2.35 -7.04
N ARG A 34 3.88 -1.49 -8.00
CA ARG A 34 3.01 -1.15 -9.13
C ARG A 34 2.66 -2.38 -9.97
N ASP A 35 3.64 -3.22 -10.29
CA ASP A 35 3.45 -4.40 -11.12
C ASP A 35 2.54 -5.43 -10.43
N VAL A 36 2.70 -5.61 -9.11
CA VAL A 36 1.80 -6.45 -8.29
C VAL A 36 0.38 -5.90 -8.27
N LEU A 37 0.20 -4.59 -8.03
CA LEU A 37 -1.12 -3.96 -8.05
C LEU A 37 -1.83 -4.17 -9.38
N ASN A 38 -1.12 -3.99 -10.49
CA ASN A 38 -1.65 -4.22 -11.83
C ASN A 38 -1.98 -5.70 -12.07
N GLY A 39 -1.12 -6.62 -11.60
CA GLY A 39 -1.34 -8.07 -11.71
C GLY A 39 -2.59 -8.58 -10.97
N VAL A 40 -3.03 -7.87 -9.93
CA VAL A 40 -4.27 -8.19 -9.20
C VAL A 40 -5.47 -7.34 -9.63
N GLY A 41 -5.38 -6.64 -10.76
CA GLY A 41 -6.48 -5.86 -11.34
C GLY A 41 -6.69 -4.47 -10.73
N ILE A 42 -5.77 -4.00 -9.87
CA ILE A 42 -5.78 -2.63 -9.34
C ILE A 42 -4.95 -1.76 -10.28
N GLY A 43 -5.56 -1.32 -11.39
CA GLY A 43 -4.91 -0.50 -12.41
C GLY A 43 -4.23 0.74 -11.83
N SER A 44 -2.91 0.79 -11.92
CA SER A 44 -2.04 1.69 -11.17
C SER A 44 -0.92 2.27 -12.03
N THR A 45 -0.90 3.60 -12.17
CA THR A 45 0.25 4.31 -12.75
C THR A 45 1.36 4.49 -11.70
N SER A 46 2.58 4.78 -12.15
CA SER A 46 3.70 5.09 -11.25
C SER A 46 3.38 6.27 -10.32
N ASP A 47 2.82 7.36 -10.85
CA ASP A 47 2.49 8.57 -10.07
C ASP A 47 1.47 8.28 -8.97
N GLN A 48 0.47 7.45 -9.26
CA GLN A 48 -0.51 7.05 -8.26
C GLN A 48 0.13 6.16 -7.17
N VAL A 49 1.04 5.26 -7.53
CA VAL A 49 1.76 4.44 -6.54
C VAL A 49 2.63 5.33 -5.67
N THR A 50 3.41 6.23 -6.25
CA THR A 50 4.21 7.22 -5.50
C THR A 50 3.34 8.05 -4.57
N THR A 51 2.20 8.54 -5.04
CA THR A 51 1.23 9.30 -4.24
C THR A 51 0.77 8.50 -3.02
N GLU A 52 0.39 7.24 -3.21
CA GLU A 52 -0.05 6.41 -2.09
C GLU A 52 1.08 6.03 -1.14
N LEU A 53 2.31 5.81 -1.63
CA LEU A 53 3.47 5.52 -0.78
C LEU A 53 3.81 6.72 0.10
N VAL A 54 3.84 7.94 -0.45
CA VAL A 54 4.06 9.17 0.33
C VAL A 54 2.96 9.34 1.37
N TRP A 55 1.70 9.13 0.98
CA TRP A 55 0.58 9.24 1.93
C TRP A 55 0.66 8.18 3.04
N LEU A 56 0.98 6.92 2.72
CA LEU A 56 1.14 5.86 3.72
C LEU A 56 2.30 6.14 4.70
N LYS A 57 3.37 6.79 4.21
CA LYS A 57 4.47 7.27 5.05
C LYS A 57 3.99 8.35 6.01
N GLU A 58 3.25 9.35 5.52
CA GLU A 58 2.66 10.41 6.36
C GLU A 58 1.73 9.86 7.45
N GLN A 59 1.01 8.77 7.16
CA GLN A 59 0.16 8.10 8.15
C GLN A 59 0.92 7.13 9.09
N GLY A 60 2.25 7.04 8.97
CA GLY A 60 3.11 6.18 9.80
C GLY A 60 2.95 4.68 9.54
N MET A 61 2.44 4.29 8.37
CA MET A 61 2.18 2.88 8.03
C MET A 61 3.34 2.24 7.28
N ILE A 62 4.18 3.05 6.64
CA ILE A 62 5.43 2.62 6.02
C ILE A 62 6.56 3.60 6.36
N ALA A 63 7.79 3.12 6.33
CA ALA A 63 8.97 3.94 6.06
C ALA A 63 9.17 4.01 4.54
N LEU A 64 9.71 5.13 4.06
CA LEU A 64 9.98 5.34 2.65
C LEU A 64 11.36 5.97 2.48
N GLU A 65 12.22 5.27 1.75
CA GLU A 65 13.57 5.70 1.38
C GLU A 65 13.59 6.02 -0.11
N ASP A 66 14.15 7.18 -0.46
CA ASP A 66 14.37 7.57 -1.84
C ASP A 66 15.81 7.22 -2.23
N LEU A 67 15.96 6.24 -3.12
CA LEU A 67 17.25 5.77 -3.63
C LEU A 67 17.62 6.47 -4.95
N GLY A 68 16.93 7.55 -5.30
CA GLY A 68 17.13 8.37 -6.50
C GLY A 68 16.44 7.78 -7.74
N THR A 69 16.63 6.50 -8.02
CA THR A 69 16.00 5.82 -9.17
C THR A 69 14.68 5.16 -8.81
N LEU A 70 14.46 4.86 -7.53
CA LEU A 70 13.27 4.20 -7.02
C LEU A 70 13.01 4.58 -5.57
N LEU A 71 11.75 4.43 -5.17
CA LEU A 71 11.34 4.48 -3.78
C LEU A 71 11.34 3.08 -3.19
N LEU A 72 12.01 2.89 -2.06
CA LEU A 72 11.98 1.67 -1.27
C LEU A 72 11.01 1.87 -0.11
N ALA A 73 9.95 1.06 -0.07
CA ALA A 73 8.92 1.12 0.96
C ALA A 73 9.08 -0.05 1.92
N THR A 74 9.01 0.21 3.23
CA THR A 74 9.10 -0.82 4.27
C THR A 74 7.91 -0.67 5.21
N ALA A 75 7.11 -1.72 5.42
CA ALA A 75 5.96 -1.63 6.32
C ALA A 75 6.38 -1.46 7.78
N THR A 76 5.70 -0.56 8.50
CA THR A 76 5.85 -0.45 9.96
C THR A 76 4.95 -1.46 10.66
N THR A 77 5.12 -1.61 11.99
CA THR A 77 4.19 -2.39 12.83
C THR A 77 2.74 -2.00 12.57
N ARG A 78 2.43 -0.68 12.57
CA ARG A 78 1.08 -0.18 12.31
C ARG A 78 0.58 -0.54 10.91
N GLY A 79 1.44 -0.51 9.90
CA GLY A 79 1.11 -0.96 8.55
C GLY A 79 0.72 -2.43 8.51
N VAL A 80 1.45 -3.29 9.22
CA VAL A 80 1.17 -4.73 9.34
C VAL A 80 -0.13 -4.99 10.10
N GLU A 81 -0.39 -4.26 11.19
CA GLU A 81 -1.65 -4.35 11.94
C GLU A 81 -2.86 -3.98 11.08
N ILE A 82 -2.75 -2.96 10.23
CA ILE A 82 -3.81 -2.60 9.27
C ILE A 82 -3.95 -3.66 8.18
N ALA A 83 -2.84 -4.17 7.63
CA ALA A 83 -2.84 -5.22 6.61
C ALA A 83 -3.53 -6.52 7.07
N THR A 84 -3.39 -6.83 8.36
CA THR A 84 -3.97 -8.03 9.00
C THR A 84 -5.36 -7.79 9.57
N GLY A 85 -5.81 -6.53 9.68
CA GLY A 85 -7.10 -6.16 10.23
C GLY A 85 -7.13 -6.07 11.76
N LEU A 86 -5.98 -6.12 12.42
CA LEU A 86 -5.85 -5.85 13.87
C LEU A 86 -6.13 -4.37 14.18
N ALA A 87 -5.72 -3.47 13.28
CA ALA A 87 -6.05 -2.06 13.29
C ALA A 87 -6.84 -1.67 12.04
N SER A 88 -7.48 -0.49 12.08
CA SER A 88 -8.24 0.05 10.94
C SER A 88 -7.93 1.52 10.71
N HIS A 89 -8.06 1.97 9.46
CA HIS A 89 -7.96 3.38 9.08
C HIS A 89 -9.13 3.76 8.16
N PRO A 90 -9.79 4.91 8.34
CA PRO A 90 -10.97 5.29 7.56
C PRO A 90 -10.70 5.33 6.05
N ASP A 91 -9.48 5.70 5.65
CA ASP A 91 -9.08 5.81 4.24
C ASP A 91 -8.34 4.59 3.68
N ILE A 92 -8.48 3.44 4.32
CA ILE A 92 -7.96 2.15 3.85
C ILE A 92 -9.08 1.12 3.90
N GLN A 93 -9.17 0.28 2.86
CA GLN A 93 -10.14 -0.80 2.85
C GLN A 93 -9.88 -1.75 4.02
N ARG A 94 -10.93 -2.18 4.73
CA ARG A 94 -10.77 -3.19 5.78
C ARG A 94 -10.54 -4.55 5.12
N PRO A 95 -9.49 -5.31 5.49
CA PRO A 95 -9.33 -6.67 5.01
C PRO A 95 -10.51 -7.52 5.48
N ALA A 96 -11.10 -8.31 4.58
CA ALA A 96 -12.15 -9.25 4.93
C ALA A 96 -11.55 -10.41 5.75
N PRO A 97 -12.32 -11.00 6.70
CA PRO A 97 -11.92 -12.24 7.36
C PRO A 97 -11.62 -13.30 6.31
N ARG A 98 -10.52 -14.05 6.47
CA ARG A 98 -10.33 -15.28 5.68
C ARG A 98 -11.31 -16.31 6.24
N VAL A 99 -12.32 -16.68 5.46
CA VAL A 99 -13.13 -17.88 5.68
C VAL A 99 -12.40 -19.10 5.16
#